data_AF-A0A947WAM6-F1
#
_entry.id   AF-A0A947WAM6-F1
#
_cell.length_a   1.000
_cell.length_b   1.000
_cell.length_c   1.000
_cell.angle_alpha   90.00
_cell.angle_beta   90.00
_cell.angle_gamma   90.00
#
_symmetry.space_group_name_H-M   'P 1'
#
loop_
_entity.id
_entity.type
_entity.pdbx_description
1 polymer ?
#
loop_
_entity_poly.entity_id
_entity_poly.type
_entity_poly.pdbx_seq_one_letter_code
_entity_poly.pdbx_strand_id
1 'polypeptide(L)'
;MNIKNSVKKIKEKRKGTWLVFLLILIILFLGYFYYQGNKEFMPIVDEEEMTLFFSKSSQQELDRYYEKVDQFYAKDIYGGETPEEVLEMYIEALENRDFELASKYFVFKDQENELNELGDAENNITKYIEVLKESYLSEYDEIFDLYELRVFVENIDSLVMQITKIEQSGLWKLESI
;
A
#
# COMPACT_ATOMS: atom_id res chain seq x y z
N MET A 1 21.60 -15.77 -65.84
CA MET A 1 21.10 -15.24 -64.55
C MET A 1 21.99 -15.77 -63.43
N ASN A 2 22.73 -14.91 -62.73
CA ASN A 2 23.93 -15.29 -61.96
C ASN A 2 23.59 -15.76 -60.52
N ILE A 3 23.74 -17.06 -60.27
CA ILE A 3 23.36 -17.77 -59.02
C ILE A 3 24.12 -17.23 -57.79
N LYS A 4 25.31 -16.66 -57.96
CA LYS A 4 26.07 -16.05 -56.84
C LYS A 4 25.38 -14.82 -56.25
N ASN A 5 24.65 -14.04 -57.06
CA ASN A 5 23.97 -12.83 -56.59
C ASN A 5 22.68 -13.13 -55.83
N SER A 6 21.95 -14.20 -56.18
CA SER A 6 20.73 -14.60 -55.45
C SER A 6 21.05 -15.19 -54.07
N VAL A 7 22.11 -16.00 -53.95
CA VAL A 7 22.54 -16.58 -52.66
C VAL A 7 23.04 -15.49 -51.69
N LYS A 8 23.74 -14.47 -52.18
CA LYS A 8 24.21 -13.33 -51.36
C LYS A 8 23.03 -12.51 -50.81
N LYS A 9 22.02 -12.24 -51.65
CA LYS A 9 20.79 -11.52 -51.26
C LYS A 9 19.96 -12.27 -50.21
N ILE A 10 19.89 -13.61 -50.29
CA ILE A 10 19.19 -14.45 -49.31
C ILE A 10 19.93 -14.48 -47.96
N LYS A 11 21.27 -14.49 -47.98
CA LYS A 11 22.09 -14.42 -46.75
C LYS A 11 21.99 -13.07 -46.04
N GLU A 12 21.92 -11.95 -46.77
CA GLU A 12 21.73 -10.62 -46.15
C GLU A 12 20.32 -10.46 -45.57
N LYS A 13 19.27 -10.95 -46.26
CA LYS A 13 17.88 -10.85 -45.79
C LYS A 13 17.63 -11.66 -44.50
N ARG A 14 18.28 -12.82 -44.33
CA ARG A 14 18.23 -13.64 -43.09
C ARG A 14 18.98 -13.02 -41.91
N LYS A 15 20.02 -12.22 -42.15
CA LYS A 15 20.78 -11.53 -41.08
C LYS A 15 19.96 -10.40 -40.44
N GLY A 16 19.21 -9.65 -41.24
CA GLY A 16 18.33 -8.59 -40.75
C GLY A 16 17.19 -9.11 -39.86
N THR A 17 16.55 -10.22 -40.23
CA THR A 17 15.50 -10.83 -39.40
C THR A 17 16.03 -11.37 -38.08
N TRP A 18 17.23 -11.96 -38.07
CA TRP A 18 17.82 -12.48 -36.83
C TRP A 18 18.20 -11.36 -35.85
N LEU A 19 18.65 -10.20 -36.35
CA LEU A 19 18.90 -9.01 -35.53
C LEU A 19 17.62 -8.47 -34.89
N VAL A 20 16.50 -8.45 -35.61
CA VAL A 20 15.20 -8.02 -35.04
C VAL A 20 14.74 -8.97 -33.94
N PHE A 21 14.85 -10.29 -34.14
CA PHE A 21 14.54 -11.27 -33.10
C PHE A 21 15.43 -11.11 -31.86
N LEU A 22 16.72 -10.84 -32.06
CA LEU A 22 17.69 -10.65 -30.97
C LEU A 22 17.39 -9.36 -30.18
N LEU A 23 16.94 -8.30 -30.87
CA LEU A 23 16.57 -7.03 -30.25
C LEU A 23 15.27 -7.15 -29.44
N ILE A 24 14.28 -7.91 -29.94
CA ILE A 24 13.07 -8.25 -29.19
C ILE A 24 13.40 -9.07 -27.94
N LEU A 25 14.30 -10.05 -28.05
CA LEU A 25 14.76 -10.84 -26.90
C LEU A 25 15.46 -9.98 -25.84
N ILE A 26 16.26 -8.99 -26.25
CA ILE A 26 16.90 -8.04 -25.33
C ILE A 26 15.84 -7.17 -24.63
N ILE A 27 14.83 -6.67 -25.34
CA ILE A 27 13.75 -5.88 -24.74
C ILE A 27 12.95 -6.72 -23.74
N LEU A 28 12.60 -7.96 -24.09
CA LEU A 28 11.90 -8.88 -23.17
C LEU A 28 12.76 -9.23 -21.96
N PHE A 29 14.07 -9.42 -22.15
CA PHE A 29 15.01 -9.68 -21.07
C PHE A 29 15.14 -8.45 -20.14
N LEU A 30 15.29 -7.25 -20.70
CA LEU A 30 15.33 -6.01 -19.92
C LEU A 30 14.01 -5.74 -19.20
N GLY A 31 12.86 -5.98 -19.84
CA GLY A 31 11.54 -5.87 -19.22
C GLY A 31 11.34 -6.89 -18.10
N TYR A 32 11.82 -8.12 -18.27
CA TYR A 32 11.79 -9.15 -17.23
C TYR A 32 12.71 -8.81 -16.05
N PHE A 33 13.92 -8.30 -16.31
CA PHE A 33 14.83 -7.85 -15.25
C PHE A 33 14.33 -6.60 -14.53
N TYR A 34 13.70 -5.69 -15.26
CA TYR A 34 13.01 -4.53 -14.69
C TYR A 34 11.85 -4.97 -13.79
N TYR A 35 11.03 -5.92 -14.25
CA TYR A 35 9.94 -6.50 -13.45
C TYR A 35 10.43 -7.26 -12.21
N GLN A 36 11.49 -8.07 -12.33
CA GLN A 36 12.07 -8.80 -11.19
C GLN A 36 12.79 -7.87 -10.20
N GLY A 37 13.37 -6.77 -10.69
CA GLY A 37 13.97 -5.72 -9.84
C GLY A 37 12.93 -4.87 -9.10
N ASN A 38 11.69 -4.87 -9.58
CA ASN A 38 10.55 -4.13 -9.03
C ASN A 38 9.54 -5.04 -8.32
N LYS A 39 9.97 -6.17 -7.73
CA LYS A 39 9.10 -6.73 -6.66
C LYS A 39 9.03 -5.69 -5.57
N GLU A 40 7.90 -5.00 -5.51
CA GLU A 40 7.63 -3.97 -4.52
C GLU A 40 7.84 -4.58 -3.14
N PHE A 41 8.66 -3.91 -2.34
CA PHE A 41 8.82 -4.27 -0.95
C PHE A 41 7.49 -4.03 -0.27
N MET A 42 6.97 -5.07 0.38
CA MET A 42 5.82 -4.98 1.28
C MET A 42 6.33 -5.27 2.69
N PRO A 43 6.05 -4.39 3.67
CA PRO A 43 6.32 -4.70 5.07
C PRO A 43 5.70 -6.04 5.49
N ILE A 44 6.39 -6.76 6.38
CA ILE A 44 5.82 -7.94 7.01
C ILE A 44 4.76 -7.46 8.00
N VAL A 45 3.51 -7.89 7.82
CA VAL A 45 2.36 -7.53 8.68
C VAL A 45 1.96 -8.67 9.62
N ASP A 46 2.24 -9.92 9.23
CA ASP A 46 1.96 -11.09 10.05
C ASP A 46 2.94 -11.18 11.25
N GLU A 47 2.39 -11.28 12.45
CA GLU A 47 3.16 -11.25 13.70
C GLU A 47 4.08 -12.48 13.84
N GLU A 48 3.63 -13.66 13.40
CA GLU A 48 4.42 -14.89 13.44
C GLU A 48 5.60 -14.80 12.47
N GLU A 49 5.35 -14.34 11.24
CA GLU A 49 6.39 -14.10 10.23
C GLU A 49 7.38 -13.03 10.71
N MET A 50 6.90 -11.94 11.31
CA MET A 50 7.76 -10.87 11.84
C MET A 50 8.65 -11.40 12.97
N THR A 51 8.07 -12.15 13.91
CA THR A 51 8.81 -12.77 15.02
C THR A 51 9.86 -13.76 14.50
N LEU A 52 9.48 -14.58 13.52
CA LEU A 52 10.37 -15.55 12.90
C LEU A 52 11.52 -14.84 12.14
N PHE A 53 11.21 -13.77 11.43
CA PHE A 53 12.18 -12.94 10.72
C PHE A 53 13.16 -12.30 11.70
N PHE A 54 12.68 -11.64 12.76
CA PHE A 54 13.55 -10.99 13.76
C PHE A 54 14.41 -11.97 14.54
N SER A 55 13.88 -13.15 14.88
CA SER A 55 14.67 -14.17 15.59
C SER A 55 15.79 -14.78 14.75
N LYS A 56 15.71 -14.71 13.42
CA LYS A 56 16.67 -15.31 12.48
C LYS A 56 17.58 -14.30 11.79
N SER A 57 17.22 -13.02 11.80
CA SER A 57 17.93 -11.98 11.07
C SER A 57 19.14 -11.46 11.84
N SER A 58 20.21 -11.15 11.10
CA SER A 58 21.33 -10.37 11.62
C SER A 58 20.95 -8.90 11.80
N GLN A 59 21.69 -8.15 12.63
CA GLN A 59 21.47 -6.71 12.81
C GLN A 59 21.46 -5.96 11.47
N GLN A 60 22.39 -6.29 10.56
CA GLN A 60 22.47 -5.65 9.24
C GLN A 60 21.25 -5.95 8.34
N GLU A 61 20.59 -7.09 8.52
CA GLU A 61 19.34 -7.41 7.82
C GLU A 61 18.16 -6.64 8.40
N LEU A 62 18.11 -6.49 9.73
CA LEU A 62 17.12 -5.66 10.41
C LEU A 62 17.24 -4.20 9.99
N ASP A 63 18.45 -3.63 9.99
CA ASP A 63 18.67 -2.24 9.60
C ASP A 63 18.20 -1.98 8.15
N ARG A 64 18.50 -2.91 7.23
CA ARG A 64 18.04 -2.84 5.84
C ARG A 64 16.53 -3.03 5.69
N TYR A 65 15.93 -3.82 6.57
CA TYR A 65 14.47 -3.99 6.60
C TYR A 65 13.81 -2.69 7.03
N TYR A 66 14.25 -2.09 8.15
CA TYR A 66 13.72 -0.81 8.62
C TYR A 66 13.89 0.31 7.59
N GLU A 67 15.05 0.42 6.94
CA GLU A 67 15.24 1.41 5.86
C GLU A 67 14.22 1.24 4.72
N LYS A 68 13.86 -0.01 4.38
CA LYS A 68 12.84 -0.27 3.35
C LYS A 68 11.43 0.04 3.85
N VAL A 69 11.13 -0.23 5.11
CA VAL A 69 9.86 0.17 5.75
C VAL A 69 9.73 1.70 5.74
N ASP A 70 10.78 2.42 6.10
CA ASP A 70 10.80 3.88 6.06
C ASP A 70 10.57 4.40 4.64
N GLN A 71 11.27 3.84 3.65
CA GLN A 71 11.08 4.19 2.24
C GLN A 71 9.69 3.83 1.70
N PHE A 72 9.07 2.79 2.26
CA PHE A 72 7.71 2.38 1.90
C PHE A 72 6.72 3.44 2.39
N TYR A 73 6.75 3.78 3.68
CA TYR A 73 5.88 4.80 4.25
C TYR A 73 6.14 6.20 3.68
N ALA A 74 7.39 6.56 3.36
CA ALA A 74 7.71 7.83 2.71
C ALA A 74 7.11 8.00 1.30
N LYS A 75 6.77 6.90 0.64
CA LYS A 75 6.14 6.89 -0.69
C LYS A 75 4.63 6.77 -0.63
N ASP A 76 4.07 6.55 0.55
CA ASP A 76 2.63 6.47 0.74
C ASP A 76 2.01 7.86 0.50
N ILE A 77 0.98 7.87 -0.33
CA ILE A 77 0.25 9.08 -0.73
C ILE A 77 -1.16 9.12 -0.13
N TYR A 78 -1.58 8.06 0.55
CA TYR A 78 -2.91 7.95 1.13
C TYR A 78 -2.86 8.37 2.60
N GLY A 79 -3.66 9.37 2.94
CA GLY A 79 -3.73 9.98 4.27
C GLY A 79 -4.07 11.46 4.15
N GLY A 80 -4.34 12.10 5.28
CA GLY A 80 -4.65 13.53 5.36
C GLY A 80 -3.47 14.34 5.90
N GLU A 81 -3.42 15.64 5.59
CA GLU A 81 -2.51 16.59 6.25
C GLU A 81 -2.93 16.86 7.70
N THR A 82 -4.22 16.63 8.03
CA THR A 82 -4.78 16.67 9.39
C THR A 82 -5.56 15.40 9.75
N PRO A 83 -5.78 15.13 11.06
CA PRO A 83 -6.63 14.03 11.50
C PRO A 83 -8.08 14.12 10.99
N GLU A 84 -8.63 15.33 10.93
CA GLU A 84 -9.99 15.56 10.42
C GLU A 84 -10.07 15.30 8.92
N GLU A 85 -9.04 15.69 8.16
CA GLU A 85 -9.00 15.49 6.71
C GLU A 85 -8.99 13.99 6.35
N VAL A 86 -8.17 13.18 7.02
CA VAL A 86 -8.14 11.73 6.73
C VAL A 86 -9.47 11.06 7.10
N LEU A 87 -10.12 11.51 8.17
CA LEU A 87 -11.44 11.02 8.56
C LEU A 87 -12.51 11.38 7.52
N GLU A 88 -12.51 12.62 7.02
CA GLU A 88 -13.43 13.06 5.97
C GLU A 88 -13.24 12.26 4.68
N MET A 89 -11.99 12.09 4.24
CA MET A 89 -11.65 11.28 3.06
C MET A 89 -12.09 9.83 3.20
N TYR A 90 -11.94 9.24 4.39
CA TYR A 90 -12.41 7.89 4.68
C TYR A 90 -13.93 7.79 4.61
N ILE A 91 -14.66 8.69 5.27
CA ILE A 91 -16.12 8.75 5.21
C ILE A 91 -16.60 8.91 3.76
N GLU A 92 -15.99 9.81 2.98
CA GLU A 92 -16.32 10.01 1.57
C GLU A 92 -16.11 8.72 0.74
N ALA A 93 -15.01 8.01 0.95
CA ALA A 93 -14.77 6.73 0.29
C ALA A 93 -15.85 5.69 0.66
N LEU A 94 -16.25 5.60 1.94
CA LEU A 94 -17.33 4.72 2.39
C LEU A 94 -18.69 5.10 1.79
N GLU A 95 -19.03 6.38 1.72
CA GLU A 95 -20.26 6.88 1.10
C GLU A 95 -20.34 6.51 -0.39
N ASN A 96 -19.20 6.55 -1.07
CA ASN A 96 -19.05 6.14 -2.46
C ASN A 96 -18.92 4.62 -2.64
N ARG A 97 -18.91 3.84 -1.54
CA ARG A 97 -18.66 2.38 -1.51
C ARG A 97 -17.32 1.98 -2.15
N ASP A 98 -16.33 2.87 -2.09
CA ASP A 98 -14.96 2.58 -2.53
C ASP A 98 -14.16 2.01 -1.34
N PHE A 99 -14.44 0.76 -0.99
CA PHE A 99 -13.81 0.10 0.16
C PHE A 99 -12.31 -0.12 -0.01
N GLU A 100 -11.84 -0.24 -1.26
CA GLU A 100 -10.41 -0.35 -1.57
C GLU A 100 -9.70 0.99 -1.30
N LEU A 101 -10.31 2.12 -1.64
CA LEU A 101 -9.77 3.42 -1.28
C LEU A 101 -9.88 3.68 0.23
N ALA A 102 -11.02 3.33 0.84
CA ALA A 102 -11.24 3.51 2.26
C ALA A 102 -10.17 2.78 3.10
N SER A 103 -9.86 1.52 2.76
CA SER A 103 -8.85 0.76 3.48
C SER A 103 -7.44 1.33 3.34
N LYS A 104 -7.12 2.03 2.23
CA LYS A 104 -5.79 2.65 2.04
C LYS A 104 -5.51 3.81 3.00
N TYR A 105 -6.53 4.41 3.62
CA TYR A 105 -6.35 5.43 4.65
C TYR A 105 -5.92 4.86 6.00
N PHE A 106 -5.98 3.55 6.17
CA PHE A 106 -5.42 2.88 7.34
C PHE A 106 -3.91 2.69 7.22
N VAL A 107 -3.26 2.53 8.38
CA VAL A 107 -1.88 2.04 8.46
C VAL A 107 -1.75 0.70 7.74
N PHE A 108 -0.60 0.45 7.12
CA PHE A 108 -0.43 -0.66 6.16
C PHE A 108 -0.84 -2.02 6.74
N LYS A 109 -0.51 -2.28 8.00
CA LYS A 109 -0.85 -3.53 8.71
C LYS A 109 -2.35 -3.80 8.84
N ASP A 110 -3.19 -2.77 8.77
CA ASP A 110 -4.63 -2.88 9.02
C ASP A 110 -5.46 -2.85 7.72
N GLN A 111 -4.87 -2.45 6.58
CA GLN A 111 -5.62 -2.24 5.33
C GLN A 111 -6.32 -3.50 4.83
N GLU A 112 -5.69 -4.67 4.96
CA GLU A 112 -6.31 -5.93 4.55
C GLU A 112 -7.48 -6.30 5.46
N ASN A 113 -7.32 -6.13 6.76
CA ASN A 113 -8.39 -6.40 7.73
C ASN A 113 -9.58 -5.46 7.51
N GLU A 114 -9.31 -4.16 7.38
CA GLU A 114 -10.36 -3.16 7.11
C GLU A 114 -11.11 -3.47 5.81
N LEU A 115 -10.40 -3.82 4.72
CA LEU A 115 -11.05 -4.16 3.46
C LEU A 115 -11.98 -5.38 3.61
N ASN A 116 -11.55 -6.40 4.35
CA ASN A 116 -12.35 -7.59 4.62
C ASN A 116 -13.57 -7.26 5.49
N GLU A 117 -13.40 -6.48 6.55
CA GLU A 117 -14.47 -6.06 7.46
C GLU A 117 -15.52 -5.21 6.74
N LEU A 118 -15.10 -4.25 5.90
CA LEU A 118 -16.00 -3.45 5.07
C LEU A 118 -16.78 -4.31 4.06
N GLY A 119 -16.13 -5.34 3.51
CA GLY A 119 -16.78 -6.32 2.62
C GLY A 119 -17.89 -7.10 3.34
N ASP A 120 -17.64 -7.55 4.57
CA ASP A 120 -18.63 -8.26 5.38
C ASP A 120 -19.74 -7.32 5.91
N ALA A 121 -19.41 -6.06 6.15
CA ALA A 121 -20.30 -5.03 6.70
C ALA A 121 -21.12 -4.27 5.63
N GLU A 122 -21.07 -4.66 4.35
CA GLU A 122 -21.67 -3.90 3.23
C GLU A 122 -23.16 -3.53 3.47
N ASN A 123 -23.92 -4.41 4.11
CA ASN A 123 -25.34 -4.20 4.41
C ASN A 123 -25.59 -3.20 5.56
N ASN A 124 -24.59 -2.96 6.41
CA ASN A 124 -24.66 -2.09 7.59
C ASN A 124 -23.82 -0.81 7.43
N ILE A 125 -23.20 -0.59 6.27
CA ILE A 125 -22.27 0.51 6.05
C ILE A 125 -22.88 1.89 6.35
N THR A 126 -24.16 2.09 6.05
CA THR A 126 -24.86 3.35 6.35
C THR A 126 -24.84 3.67 7.85
N LYS A 127 -25.10 2.66 8.70
CA LYS A 127 -25.09 2.85 10.16
C LYS A 127 -23.69 3.12 10.66
N TYR A 128 -22.68 2.46 10.08
CA TYR A 128 -21.29 2.71 10.43
C TYR A 128 -20.86 4.14 10.07
N ILE A 129 -21.21 4.64 8.89
CA ILE A 129 -21.01 6.03 8.48
C ILE A 129 -21.71 7.01 9.44
N GLU A 130 -22.93 6.71 9.89
CA GLU A 130 -23.63 7.53 10.87
C GLU A 130 -22.85 7.66 12.19
N VAL A 131 -22.31 6.53 12.70
CA VAL A 131 -21.47 6.53 13.91
C VAL A 131 -20.22 7.38 13.71
N LEU A 132 -19.54 7.27 12.56
CA LEU A 132 -18.35 8.07 12.25
C LEU A 132 -18.69 9.57 12.19
N LYS A 133 -19.85 9.95 11.65
CA LYS A 133 -20.28 11.35 11.59
C LYS A 133 -20.67 11.94 12.94
N GLU A 134 -21.10 11.10 13.88
CA GLU A 134 -21.42 11.50 15.26
C GLU A 134 -20.19 11.47 16.18
N SER A 135 -19.08 10.93 15.70
CA SER A 135 -17.84 10.83 16.45
C SER A 135 -17.13 12.18 16.59
N TYR A 136 -16.21 12.25 17.55
CA TYR A 136 -15.37 13.41 17.84
C TYR A 136 -13.94 12.96 18.13
N LEU A 137 -12.98 13.83 17.83
CA LEU A 137 -11.58 13.60 18.18
C LEU A 137 -11.36 13.93 19.66
N SER A 138 -10.61 13.06 20.35
CA SER A 138 -10.11 13.32 21.69
C SER A 138 -9.13 14.50 21.72
N GLU A 139 -8.68 14.86 22.93
CA GLU A 139 -7.44 15.62 23.05
C GLU A 139 -6.27 14.79 22.49
N TYR A 140 -5.30 15.49 21.90
CA TYR A 140 -4.09 14.89 21.35
C TYR A 140 -3.25 14.27 22.46
N ASP A 141 -2.86 13.01 22.29
CA ASP A 141 -1.97 12.32 23.21
C ASP A 141 -0.51 12.53 22.77
N GLU A 142 0.21 13.42 23.48
CA GLU A 142 1.63 13.70 23.20
C GLU A 142 2.56 12.50 23.46
N ILE A 143 2.16 11.54 24.30
CA ILE A 143 2.99 10.38 24.63
C ILE A 143 2.95 9.35 23.50
N PHE A 144 1.75 9.17 22.92
CA PHE A 144 1.52 8.18 21.87
C PHE A 144 1.44 8.77 20.45
N ASP A 145 1.54 10.09 20.31
CA ASP A 145 1.45 10.83 19.03
C ASP A 145 0.20 10.44 18.22
N LEU A 146 -0.96 10.47 18.89
CA LEU A 146 -2.22 10.06 18.29
C LEU A 146 -3.42 10.89 18.77
N TYR A 147 -4.48 10.84 17.98
CA TYR A 147 -5.84 11.18 18.39
C TYR A 147 -6.66 9.89 18.50
N GLU A 148 -7.65 9.90 19.39
CA GLU A 148 -8.66 8.87 19.44
C GLU A 148 -9.96 9.40 18.84
N LEU A 149 -10.54 8.63 17.93
CA LEU A 149 -11.89 8.88 17.43
C LEU A 149 -12.88 8.23 18.39
N ARG A 150 -13.70 9.03 19.05
CA ARG A 150 -14.62 8.59 20.09
C ARG A 150 -16.06 8.91 19.74
N VAL A 151 -16.99 8.10 20.22
CA VAL A 151 -18.43 8.31 20.05
C VAL A 151 -19.17 8.11 21.37
N PHE A 152 -20.15 8.97 21.63
CA PHE A 152 -20.95 8.90 22.85
C PHE A 152 -22.32 8.27 22.56
N VAL A 153 -22.48 6.98 22.87
CA VAL A 153 -23.71 6.21 22.60
C VAL A 153 -24.32 5.75 23.91
N GLU A 154 -25.60 6.05 24.16
CA GLU A 154 -26.33 5.62 25.37
C GLU A 154 -25.66 6.00 26.71
N ASN A 155 -24.96 7.14 26.76
CA ASN A 155 -24.13 7.59 27.89
C ASN A 155 -22.83 6.82 28.11
N ILE A 156 -22.37 6.09 27.09
CA ILE A 156 -21.09 5.38 27.08
C ILE A 156 -20.18 6.07 26.07
N ASP A 157 -19.03 6.55 26.56
CA ASP A 157 -17.94 7.03 25.71
C ASP A 157 -17.15 5.83 25.18
N SER A 158 -17.20 5.61 23.87
CA SER A 158 -16.62 4.45 23.21
C SER A 158 -15.53 4.87 22.22
N LEU A 159 -14.39 4.19 22.27
CA LEU A 159 -13.33 4.33 21.28
C LEU A 159 -13.77 3.61 19.99
N VAL A 160 -13.65 4.31 18.87
CA VAL A 160 -13.94 3.78 17.53
C VAL A 160 -12.65 3.32 16.86
N MET A 161 -11.66 4.21 16.80
CA MET A 161 -10.37 3.98 16.17
C MET A 161 -9.34 5.01 16.64
N GLN A 162 -8.08 4.80 16.29
CA GLN A 162 -7.00 5.76 16.51
C GLN A 162 -6.62 6.44 15.19
N ILE A 163 -6.08 7.66 15.29
CA ILE A 163 -5.52 8.39 14.16
C ILE A 163 -4.09 8.78 14.52
N THR A 164 -3.14 8.24 13.78
CA THR A 164 -1.70 8.41 14.04
C THR A 164 -1.02 9.10 12.87
N LYS A 165 0.08 9.80 13.15
CA LYS A 165 0.90 10.46 12.14
C LYS A 165 2.05 9.56 11.70
N ILE A 166 2.16 9.33 10.40
CA ILE A 166 3.29 8.61 9.82
C ILE A 166 4.46 9.56 9.68
N GLU A 167 5.50 9.40 10.48
CA GLU A 167 6.66 10.32 10.51
C GLU A 167 7.32 10.52 9.14
N GLN A 168 7.41 9.45 8.33
CA GLN A 168 8.14 9.45 7.07
C GLN A 168 7.41 10.21 5.95
N SER A 169 6.08 10.22 5.93
CA SER A 169 5.27 10.95 4.95
C SER A 169 4.70 12.26 5.51
N GLY A 170 4.58 12.37 6.84
CA GLY A 170 3.90 13.46 7.52
C GLY A 170 2.37 13.38 7.46
N LEU A 171 1.81 12.33 6.86
CA LEU A 171 0.37 12.13 6.69
C LEU A 171 -0.25 11.45 7.92
N TRP A 172 -1.47 11.82 8.23
CA TRP A 172 -2.31 11.15 9.22
C TRP A 172 -3.01 9.94 8.60
N LYS A 173 -3.04 8.85 9.36
CA LYS A 173 -3.68 7.58 8.97
C LYS A 173 -4.52 7.02 10.11
N LEU A 174 -5.51 6.21 9.73
CA LEU A 174 -6.38 5.50 10.67
C LEU A 174 -5.71 4.21 11.15
N GLU A 175 -5.98 3.81 12.38
CA GLU A 175 -5.49 2.58 12.99
C GLU A 175 -6.62 1.89 13.75
N SER A 176 -6.78 0.59 13.48
CA SER A 176 -7.78 -0.24 14.13
C SER A 176 -7.36 -0.60 15.56
N ILE A 177 -8.34 -0.84 16.44
CA ILE A 177 -8.13 -1.14 17.86
C ILE A 177 -8.12 -2.64 18.17
#